data_AF-A0AAN7MAH8-F1
#
_entry.id   AF-A0AAN7MAH8-F1
#
_cell.length_a   1.000
_cell.length_b   1.000
_cell.length_c   1.000
_cell.angle_alpha   90.00
_cell.angle_beta   90.00
_cell.angle_gamma   90.00
#
_symmetry.space_group_name_H-M   'P 1'
#
loop_
_entity.id
_entity.type
_entity.pdbx_description
1 polymer ?
#
loop_
_entity_poly.entity_id
_entity_poly.type
_entity_poly.pdbx_seq_one_letter_code
_entity_poly.pdbx_strand_id
1 'polypeptide(L)'
;MVYGAEYVSLHVRKSNRAAFNLYTETLGYKIHDVEAKYYADGEDAYDMRKQLKGRQLHHHSHHHHHHHHHHGGGCCSGETKAGEPKSDDKTDSKANPAKAS
;
A
#
# COMPACT_ATOMS: atom_id res chain seq x y z
N MET A 1 8.53 -18.31 15.82
CA MET A 1 7.38 -18.93 15.10
C MET A 1 6.72 -17.84 14.29
N VAL A 2 6.52 -18.04 12.98
CA VAL A 2 5.79 -17.09 12.13
C VAL A 2 4.38 -17.64 11.98
N TYR A 3 3.38 -16.86 12.40
CA TYR A 3 1.98 -17.24 12.27
C TYR A 3 1.47 -16.77 10.90
N GLY A 4 0.86 -17.69 10.14
CA GLY A 4 0.29 -17.42 8.81
C GLY A 4 -1.10 -16.80 8.90
N ALA A 5 -1.23 -15.63 9.52
CA ALA A 5 -2.52 -14.95 9.63
C ALA A 5 -2.98 -14.41 8.26
N GLU A 6 -4.23 -14.69 7.90
CA GLU A 6 -4.83 -14.27 6.63
C GLU A 6 -5.28 -12.80 6.66
N TYR A 7 -5.75 -12.33 7.82
CA TYR A 7 -6.24 -10.97 8.01
C TYR A 7 -6.05 -10.51 9.45
N VAL A 8 -6.15 -9.20 9.65
CA VAL A 8 -6.22 -8.56 10.97
C VAL A 8 -7.61 -7.98 11.14
N SER A 9 -8.21 -8.18 12.30
CA SER A 9 -9.50 -7.60 12.70
C SER A 9 -9.36 -6.64 13.87
N LEU A 10 -10.29 -5.68 13.99
CA LEU A 10 -10.40 -4.73 15.09
C LEU A 10 -11.83 -4.22 15.23
N HIS A 11 -12.17 -3.66 16.39
CA HIS A 11 -13.47 -3.03 16.66
C HIS A 11 -13.34 -1.52 16.81
N VAL A 12 -14.22 -0.75 16.15
CA VAL A 12 -14.25 0.72 16.27
C VAL A 12 -15.61 1.19 16.78
N ARG A 13 -15.62 2.09 17.78
CA ARG A 13 -16.85 2.78 18.24
C ARG A 13 -17.54 3.49 17.08
N LYS A 14 -18.85 3.30 16.96
CA LYS A 14 -19.66 3.92 15.90
C LYS A 14 -19.63 5.44 15.93
N SER A 15 -19.52 6.04 17.13
CA SER A 15 -19.39 7.48 17.33
C SER A 15 -18.00 8.04 16.99
N ASN A 16 -16.96 7.21 16.97
CA ASN A 16 -15.58 7.65 16.73
C ASN A 16 -15.27 7.80 15.23
N ARG A 17 -15.74 8.92 14.66
CA ARG A 17 -15.57 9.25 13.24
C ARG A 17 -14.09 9.37 12.82
N ALA A 18 -13.22 9.85 13.70
CA ALA A 18 -11.80 10.01 13.40
C ALA A 18 -11.11 8.65 13.22
N ALA A 19 -11.35 7.72 14.16
CA ALA A 19 -10.83 6.36 14.03
C ALA A 19 -11.43 5.64 12.82
N PHE A 20 -12.73 5.82 12.57
CA PHE A 20 -13.39 5.25 11.39
C PHE A 20 -12.69 5.65 10.08
N ASN A 21 -12.42 6.95 9.88
CA ASN A 21 -11.74 7.43 8.68
C ASN A 21 -10.28 6.94 8.62
N LEU A 22 -9.56 6.92 9.74
CA LEU A 22 -8.20 6.40 9.80
C LEU A 22 -8.15 4.94 9.33
N TYR A 23 -9.02 4.09 9.87
CA TYR A 23 -9.01 2.66 9.55
C TYR A 23 -9.52 2.38 8.13
N THR A 24 -10.57 3.08 7.67
CA THR A 24 -11.12 2.87 6.32
C THR A 24 -10.29 3.53 5.21
N GLU A 25 -10.05 4.83 5.31
CA GLU A 25 -9.47 5.64 4.22
C GLU A 25 -7.95 5.54 4.17
N THR A 26 -7.30 5.58 5.34
CA THR A 26 -5.82 5.60 5.40
C THR A 26 -5.23 4.20 5.43
N LEU A 27 -5.79 3.33 6.29
CA LEU A 27 -5.21 2.00 6.52
C LEU A 27 -5.86 0.90 5.67
N GLY A 28 -6.99 1.16 5.02
CA GLY A 28 -7.63 0.24 4.08
C GLY A 28 -8.32 -0.96 4.73
N TYR A 29 -8.78 -0.82 5.97
CA TYR A 29 -9.69 -1.78 6.60
C TYR A 29 -11.10 -1.64 6.00
N LYS A 30 -11.82 -2.75 5.95
CA LYS A 30 -13.21 -2.80 5.49
C LYS A 30 -14.12 -3.22 6.64
N ILE A 31 -15.32 -2.65 6.69
CA ILE A 31 -16.35 -3.08 7.64
C ILE A 31 -16.76 -4.50 7.24
N HIS A 32 -16.66 -5.41 8.19
CA HIS A 32 -17.11 -6.79 8.09
C HIS A 32 -18.52 -6.94 8.67
N ASP A 33 -18.77 -6.36 9.85
CA ASP A 33 -20.09 -6.39 10.50
C ASP A 33 -20.27 -5.20 11.46
N VAL A 34 -21.50 -5.01 11.98
CA VAL A 34 -21.84 -4.07 13.04
C VAL A 34 -22.36 -4.84 14.26
N GLU A 35 -21.61 -4.79 15.34
CA GLU A 35 -21.94 -5.46 16.60
C GLU A 35 -22.73 -4.52 17.51
N ALA A 36 -24.01 -4.87 17.73
CA ALA A 36 -24.90 -4.06 18.56
C ALA A 36 -24.50 -4.13 20.04
N LYS A 37 -24.49 -2.98 20.72
CA LYS A 37 -24.16 -2.88 22.16
C LYS A 37 -22.84 -3.56 22.56
N TYR A 38 -21.84 -3.49 21.69
CA TYR A 38 -20.52 -4.09 21.94
C TYR A 38 -19.81 -3.48 23.15
N TYR A 39 -19.95 -2.17 23.34
CA TYR A 39 -19.34 -1.46 24.47
C TYR A 39 -20.25 -1.48 25.70
N ALA A 40 -19.66 -1.32 26.89
CA ALA A 40 -20.36 -1.39 28.17
C ALA A 40 -21.45 -0.32 28.36
N ASP A 41 -21.35 0.80 27.64
CA ASP A 41 -22.35 1.87 27.58
C ASP A 41 -23.50 1.57 26.61
N GLY A 42 -23.47 0.40 25.95
CA GLY A 42 -24.44 -0.01 24.95
C GLY A 42 -24.17 0.58 23.57
N GLU A 43 -23.01 1.21 23.33
CA GLU A 43 -22.65 1.68 22.00
C GLU A 43 -22.31 0.52 21.06
N ASP A 44 -22.76 0.62 19.81
CA ASP A 44 -22.41 -0.32 18.74
C ASP A 44 -20.93 -0.19 18.33
N ALA A 45 -20.38 -1.28 17.79
CA ALA A 45 -19.05 -1.30 17.19
C ALA A 45 -19.08 -1.74 15.72
N TYR A 46 -18.16 -1.22 14.92
CA TYR A 46 -17.80 -1.80 13.62
C TYR A 46 -16.74 -2.88 13.82
N ASP A 47 -17.02 -4.14 13.43
CA ASP A 47 -15.96 -5.14 13.19
C ASP A 47 -15.33 -4.82 11.84
N MET A 48 -14.03 -4.53 11.84
CA MET A 48 -13.29 -4.12 10.65
C MET A 48 -12.13 -5.06 10.39
N ARG A 49 -11.91 -5.41 9.12
CA ARG A 49 -10.87 -6.38 8.71
C ARG A 49 -9.98 -5.85 7.58
N LYS A 50 -8.69 -6.20 7.65
CA LYS A 50 -7.72 -5.97 6.58
C LYS A 50 -6.99 -7.27 6.26
N GLN A 51 -7.06 -7.68 4.99
CA GLN A 51 -6.36 -8.84 4.49
C GLN A 51 -4.84 -8.62 4.52
N LEU A 52 -4.11 -9.57 5.09
CA LEU A 52 -2.66 -9.61 5.08
C LEU A 52 -2.24 -10.33 3.80
N LYS A 53 -1.81 -9.57 2.79
CA LYS A 53 -1.18 -10.19 1.61
C LYS A 53 0.04 -10.95 2.12
N GLY A 54 0.07 -12.26 1.89
CA GLY A 54 1.23 -13.09 2.19
C GLY A 54 2.48 -12.45 1.59
N ARG A 55 3.63 -12.59 2.27
CA ARG A 55 4.92 -12.08 1.75
C ARG A 55 5.06 -12.56 0.31
N GLN A 56 4.96 -11.66 -0.66
CA GLN A 56 5.50 -11.94 -1.97
C GLN A 56 7.00 -12.09 -1.75
N LEU A 57 7.47 -13.34 -1.75
CA LEU A 57 8.87 -13.64 -1.96
C LEU A 57 9.22 -13.03 -3.31
N HIS A 58 9.78 -11.82 -3.28
CA HIS A 58 10.50 -11.30 -4.43
C HIS A 58 11.64 -12.31 -4.69
N HIS A 59 11.50 -13.10 -5.76
CA HIS A 59 12.57 -13.93 -6.27
C HIS A 59 13.72 -13.00 -6.66
N HIS A 60 14.74 -12.87 -5.80
CA HIS A 60 16.02 -12.35 -6.22
C HIS A 60 16.67 -13.39 -7.13
N SER A 61 16.59 -13.14 -8.44
CA SER A 61 17.39 -13.85 -9.44
C SER A 61 18.87 -13.54 -9.15
N HIS A 62 19.58 -14.50 -8.55
CA HIS A 62 21.01 -14.44 -8.31
C HIS A 62 21.75 -14.48 -9.65
N HIS A 63 22.08 -13.31 -10.20
CA HIS A 63 23.07 -13.21 -11.28
C HIS A 63 24.48 -13.32 -10.67
N HIS A 64 25.16 -14.42 -10.94
CA HIS A 64 26.57 -14.62 -10.66
C HIS A 64 27.42 -13.63 -11.47
N HIS A 65 27.82 -12.51 -10.86
CA HIS A 65 28.83 -11.62 -11.41
C HIS A 65 30.20 -11.92 -10.79
N HIS A 66 31.07 -12.54 -11.58
CA HIS A 66 32.51 -12.64 -11.33
C HIS A 66 33.09 -11.23 -11.16
N HIS A 67 33.48 -10.85 -9.94
CA HIS A 67 34.19 -9.59 -9.69
C HIS A 67 35.70 -9.84 -9.57
N HIS A 68 36.40 -9.40 -10.61
CA HIS A 68 37.86 -9.32 -10.67
C HIS A 68 38.39 -8.35 -9.60
N HIS A 69 39.40 -8.82 -8.88
CA HIS A 69 40.20 -8.06 -7.92
C HIS A 69 40.95 -6.92 -8.63
N HIS A 70 40.70 -5.66 -8.24
CA HIS A 70 41.66 -4.58 -8.44
C HIS A 70 41.64 -3.61 -7.25
N HIS A 71 42.82 -3.43 -6.66
CA HIS A 71 43.12 -2.52 -5.57
C HIS A 71 43.20 -1.07 -6.05
N GLY A 72 42.80 -0.13 -5.18
CA GLY A 72 43.51 1.16 -5.06
C GLY A 72 42.65 2.43 -5.02
N GLY A 73 42.71 3.15 -3.89
CA GLY A 73 42.66 4.62 -3.85
C GLY A 73 41.28 5.25 -3.64
N GLY A 74 41.13 6.00 -2.54
CA GLY A 74 39.92 6.75 -2.20
C GLY A 74 39.86 8.18 -2.72
N CYS A 75 39.05 8.98 -2.01
CA CYS A 75 38.94 10.45 -1.96
C CYS A 75 37.73 11.09 -2.70
N CYS A 76 36.79 11.61 -1.89
CA CYS A 76 36.41 13.04 -1.80
C CYS A 76 35.86 13.81 -3.02
N SER A 77 34.55 14.13 -2.96
CA SER A 77 33.86 15.39 -3.32
C SER A 77 33.86 15.96 -4.75
N GLY A 78 32.70 16.49 -5.18
CA GLY A 78 32.63 17.75 -5.96
C GLY A 78 31.76 17.78 -7.24
N GLU A 79 30.71 18.61 -7.17
CA GLU A 79 30.05 19.43 -8.21
C GLU A 79 29.30 18.93 -9.48
N THR A 80 28.33 19.80 -9.81
CA THR A 80 27.23 19.92 -10.79
C THR A 80 27.52 19.76 -12.30
N LYS A 81 26.51 19.35 -13.10
CA LYS A 81 26.05 20.11 -14.29
C LYS A 81 24.72 19.62 -14.92
N ALA A 82 23.99 20.59 -15.48
CA ALA A 82 22.64 20.55 -16.05
C ALA A 82 22.53 19.98 -17.48
N GLY A 83 21.29 19.61 -17.88
CA GLY A 83 20.88 19.36 -19.27
C GLY A 83 19.45 18.80 -19.43
N GLU A 84 18.45 19.69 -19.63
CA GLU A 84 17.13 19.42 -20.27
C GLU A 84 17.25 19.45 -21.81
N PRO A 85 16.20 19.24 -22.64
CA PRO A 85 14.99 18.39 -22.55
C PRO A 85 14.77 17.57 -23.85
N LYS A 86 13.73 16.71 -23.93
CA LYS A 86 13.01 16.40 -25.18
C LYS A 86 11.64 15.76 -24.93
N SER A 87 10.64 16.40 -25.52
CA SER A 87 9.23 16.04 -25.66
C SER A 87 9.03 14.82 -26.58
N ASP A 88 7.89 14.13 -26.48
CA ASP A 88 6.85 14.16 -27.53
C ASP A 88 5.53 13.50 -27.10
N ASP A 89 4.48 14.13 -27.58
CA ASP A 89 3.04 13.99 -27.39
C ASP A 89 2.43 12.71 -28.01
N LYS A 90 1.35 12.20 -27.42
CA LYS A 90 0.10 11.91 -28.15
C LYS A 90 -1.06 11.53 -27.25
N THR A 91 -2.06 12.40 -27.30
CA THR A 91 -3.46 12.21 -26.95
C THR A 91 -4.10 11.11 -27.78
N ASP A 92 -5.00 10.32 -27.19
CA ASP A 92 -6.13 9.75 -27.92
C ASP A 92 -7.34 9.57 -27.01
N SER A 93 -8.37 10.35 -27.34
CA SER A 93 -9.74 10.24 -26.86
C SER A 93 -10.43 9.07 -27.55
N LYS A 94 -11.19 8.25 -26.83
CA LYS A 94 -12.36 7.59 -27.43
C LYS A 94 -13.46 7.31 -26.41
N ALA A 95 -14.49 8.15 -26.50
CA ALA A 95 -15.82 7.88 -25.97
C ALA A 95 -16.44 6.64 -26.64
N ASN A 96 -17.33 5.94 -25.95
CA ASN A 96 -18.31 5.07 -26.61
C ASN A 96 -19.67 5.08 -25.86
N PRO A 97 -20.78 4.90 -26.60
CA PRO A 97 -22.07 5.52 -26.28
C PRO A 97 -23.02 4.65 -25.44
N ALA A 98 -24.03 5.34 -24.91
CA ALA A 98 -25.22 4.79 -24.27
C ALA A 98 -25.99 3.82 -25.18
N LYS A 99 -26.59 2.78 -24.57
CA LYS A 99 -27.67 2.02 -25.18
C LYS A 99 -28.82 1.90 -24.19
N ALA A 100 -29.91 2.59 -24.51
CA ALA A 100 -31.23 2.38 -23.94
C ALA A 100 -31.86 1.12 -24.57
N SER A 101 -32.59 0.34 -23.78
CA SER A 101 -33.64 -0.57 -24.21
C SER A 101 -34.60 -0.75 -23.04
#